data_AF-A0AA47JDY5-F1
#
_entry.id   AF-A0AA47JDY5-F1
#
_cell.length_a   1.000
_cell.length_b   1.000
_cell.length_c   1.000
_cell.angle_alpha   90.00
_cell.angle_beta   90.00
_cell.angle_gamma   90.00
#
_symmetry.space_group_name_H-M   'P 1'
#
loop_
_entity.id
_entity.type
_entity.pdbx_description
1 polymer ?
#
loop_
_entity_poly.entity_id
_entity_poly.type
_entity_poly.pdbx_seq_one_letter_code
_entity_poly.pdbx_strand_id
1 'polypeptide(L)' 'MSKSGITNCLRGIRNAWHFLYALVKVFKLVCGGIGIALLTP' A
#
# COMPACT_ATOMS: atom_id res chain seq x y z
N MET A 1 31.63 -2.38 -11.84
CA MET A 1 30.81 -2.82 -10.69
C MET A 1 29.35 -2.90 -11.13
N SER A 2 28.91 -4.07 -11.60
CA SER A 2 27.60 -4.29 -12.21
C SER A 2 26.48 -4.05 -11.18
N LYS A 3 25.73 -2.95 -11.31
CA LYS A 3 24.61 -2.55 -10.43
C LYS A 3 23.34 -3.41 -10.65
N SER A 4 23.47 -4.65 -11.11
CA SER A 4 22.33 -5.52 -11.46
C SER A 4 21.56 -6.04 -10.25
N GLY A 5 22.19 -6.10 -9.07
CA GLY A 5 21.51 -6.43 -7.79
C GLY A 5 20.76 -5.24 -7.16
N ILE A 6 21.30 -4.03 -7.28
CA ILE A 6 20.70 -2.81 -6.73
C ILE A 6 19.41 -2.43 -7.49
N THR A 7 19.37 -2.67 -8.81
CA THR A 7 18.19 -2.37 -9.63
C THR A 7 16.99 -3.26 -9.32
N ASN A 8 17.20 -4.53 -8.95
CA ASN A 8 16.11 -5.41 -8.54
C ASN A 8 15.68 -5.19 -7.08
N CYS A 9 16.63 -5.02 -6.15
CA CYS A 9 16.31 -4.71 -4.75
C CYS A 9 15.55 -3.39 -4.60
N LEU A 10 15.97 -2.31 -5.28
CA LEU A 10 15.25 -1.03 -5.25
C LEU A 10 13.87 -1.12 -5.90
N ARG A 11 13.70 -2.00 -6.91
CA ARG A 11 12.40 -2.24 -7.55
C ARG A 11 11.45 -2.95 -6.61
N GLY A 12 11.93 -3.95 -5.85
CA GLY A 12 11.17 -4.60 -4.79
C GLY A 12 10.75 -3.64 -3.69
N ILE A 13 11.67 -2.79 -3.20
CA ILE A 13 11.36 -1.77 -2.17
C ILE A 13 10.34 -0.75 -2.67
N ARG A 14 10.47 -0.27 -3.92
CA ARG A 14 9.51 0.67 -4.50
C ARG A 14 8.15 0.03 -4.77
N ASN A 15 8.13 -1.24 -5.18
CA ASN A 15 6.89 -2.01 -5.33
C ASN A 15 6.23 -2.27 -3.97
N ALA A 16 7.00 -2.60 -2.93
CA ALA A 16 6.51 -2.80 -1.58
C ALA A 16 5.97 -1.49 -0.99
N TRP A 17 6.69 -0.38 -1.15
CA TRP A 17 6.24 0.95 -0.74
C TRP A 17 4.92 1.32 -1.42
N HIS A 18 4.82 1.10 -2.73
CA HIS A 18 3.60 1.37 -3.49
C HIS A 18 2.43 0.46 -3.07
N PHE A 19 2.70 -0.83 -2.86
CA PHE A 19 1.71 -1.80 -2.40
C PHE A 19 1.20 -1.47 -1.00
N LEU A 20 2.08 -1.11 -0.06
CA LEU A 20 1.71 -0.68 1.28
C LEU A 20 0.88 0.60 1.24
N TYR A 21 1.24 1.54 0.36
CA TYR A 21 0.46 2.78 0.17
C TYR A 21 -0.94 2.49 -0.38
N ALA A 22 -1.05 1.60 -1.38
CA ALA A 22 -2.32 1.16 -1.92
C ALA A 22 -3.15 0.42 -0.85
N LEU A 23 -2.55 -0.51 -0.12
CA LEU A 23 -3.20 -1.28 0.94
C LEU A 23 -3.75 -0.36 2.03
N VAL A 24 -2.94 0.60 2.50
CA VAL A 24 -3.35 1.61 3.49
C VAL A 24 -4.51 2.46 2.96
N LYS A 25 -4.46 2.86 1.68
CA LYS A 25 -5.53 3.65 1.04
C LYS A 25 -6.84 2.86 0.96
N VAL A 26 -6.78 1.59 0.56
CA VAL A 26 -7.96 0.70 0.50
C VAL A 26 -8.50 0.44 1.90
N PHE A 27 -7.64 0.18 2.88
CA PHE A 27 -8.05 -0.01 4.28
C PHE A 27 -8.74 1.23 4.84
N LYS A 28 -8.23 2.42 4.56
CA LYS A 28 -8.83 3.70 4.98
C LYS A 28 -10.19 3.95 4.32
N LEU A 29 -10.35 3.57 3.05
CA LEU A 29 -11.64 3.62 2.35
C LEU A 29 -12.65 2.62 2.94
N VAL A 30 -12.20 1.39 3.21
CA VAL A 30 -13.03 0.31 3.76
C VAL A 30 -13.44 0.62 5.20
N CYS A 31 -12.52 0.98 6.09
CA CYS A 31 -12.86 1.39 7.45
C CYS A 31 -13.67 2.68 7.51
N GLY A 32 -13.45 3.62 6.59
CA GLY A 32 -14.27 4.82 6.46
C GLY A 32 -15.71 4.48 6.06
N GLY A 33 -15.89 3.66 5.02
CA GLY A 33 -17.22 3.26 4.54
C GLY A 33 -17.97 2.36 5.51
N ILE A 34 -17.30 1.34 6.06
CA ILE A 34 -17.88 0.44 7.07
C ILE A 34 -18.17 1.20 8.36
N GLY A 35 -17.27 2.08 8.80
CA GLY A 35 -17.47 2.90 9.99
C GLY A 35 -18.69 3.81 9.85
N ILE A 36 -18.87 4.46 8.70
CA ILE A 36 -20.04 5.32 8.43
C ILE A 36 -21.32 4.49 8.35
N ALA A 37 -21.29 3.32 7.71
CA ALA A 37 -22.45 2.43 7.62
C ALA A 37 -22.86 1.85 9.00
N LEU A 38 -21.91 1.63 9.91
CA LEU A 38 -22.19 1.17 11.27
C LEU A 38 -22.63 2.31 12.21
N LEU A 39 -22.12 3.52 12.01
CA LEU A 39 -22.48 4.73 12.78
C LEU A 39 -23.86 5.30 12.40
N THR A 40 -24.43 4.86 11.28
CA THR A 40 -25.79 5.19 10.88
C THR A 40 -26.69 4.00 11.22
N PRO A 41 -27.48 4.04 12.31
CA PRO A 41 -28.42 2.97 12.66
C PRO A 41 -29.55 2.82 11.64
#